data_AF-A0A843S187-F1
#
_entry.id   AF-A0A843S187-F1
#
_cell.length_a   1.000
_cell.length_b   1.000
_cell.length_c   1.000
_cell.angle_alpha   90.00
_cell.angle_beta   90.00
_cell.angle_gamma   90.00
#
_symmetry.space_group_name_H-M   'P 1'
#
loop_
_entity.id
_entity.type
_entity.pdbx_description
1 polymer ?
#
loop_
_entity_poly.entity_id
_entity_poly.type
_entity_poly.pdbx_seq_one_letter_code
_entity_poly.pdbx_strand_id
1 'polypeptide(L)'
;MTLLEIETDIYSRLGKSLTPDTVTQARIRRFINQRYRRLRSLMGNGQVADFQTTLDSVASQQRYAFGPAVSRINTVYETTNQIPLTERSLEWLRNVDPNAINEDGTPEVFVPVGYQPVATQPADASELFVKSTSASDTGTCYVEVVRTGQMPRTLSVTMTGLTAVSLGAAITDAEQVTKFFVSAAAVGRITLHEDSGAGTELGAIPIGQVAGKYFIVLLWPTPASVITYNVDFTTQIPDLAQANDTPLVPEEFHYVIAAGARMDEYEKGDDEARRALAERDWETGWRKARAYVQFPPSQRWIPQGASIGFSNLGGWYPADVWLP
;
A
#
# COMPACT_ATOMS: atom_id res chain seq x y z
N MET A 1 9.84 16.05 -8.72
CA MET A 1 9.96 16.72 -7.40
C MET A 1 9.86 15.72 -6.24
N THR A 2 10.82 15.73 -5.32
CA THR A 2 10.83 14.99 -4.04
C THR A 2 10.00 15.67 -2.95
N LEU A 3 9.76 15.00 -1.81
CA LEU A 3 9.08 15.59 -0.65
C LEU A 3 9.78 16.87 -0.18
N LEU A 4 11.11 16.86 -0.10
CA LEU A 4 11.89 18.03 0.32
C LEU A 4 11.69 19.22 -0.64
N GLU A 5 11.66 18.97 -1.94
CA GLU A 5 11.44 20.01 -2.94
C GLU A 5 10.02 20.58 -2.86
N ILE A 6 9.01 19.73 -2.61
CA ILE A 6 7.63 20.15 -2.39
C ILE A 6 7.51 20.99 -1.11
N GLU A 7 8.12 20.55 0.00
CA GLU A 7 8.15 21.30 1.26
C GLU A 7 8.81 22.68 1.05
N THR A 8 9.95 22.72 0.36
CA THR A 8 10.70 23.96 0.08
C THR A 8 9.89 24.93 -0.79
N ASP A 9 9.20 24.45 -1.83
CA ASP A 9 8.29 25.26 -2.65
C ASP A 9 7.15 25.85 -1.80
N ILE A 10 6.53 25.04 -0.94
CA ILE A 10 5.48 25.49 -0.03
C ILE A 10 6.01 26.57 0.93
N TYR A 11 7.16 26.36 1.57
CA TYR A 11 7.74 27.34 2.50
C TYR A 11 8.01 28.67 1.80
N SER A 12 8.60 28.63 0.60
CA SER A 12 8.90 29.84 -0.17
C SER A 12 7.63 30.64 -0.51
N ARG A 13 6.56 29.96 -0.95
CA ARG A 13 5.29 30.59 -1.34
C ARG A 13 4.48 31.09 -0.16
N LEU A 14 4.63 30.48 1.01
CA LEU A 14 4.03 30.94 2.27
C LEU A 14 4.83 32.08 2.92
N GLY A 15 6.01 32.43 2.38
CA GLY A 15 6.90 33.43 2.98
C GLY A 15 7.52 32.96 4.30
N LYS A 16 7.67 31.65 4.51
CA LYS A 16 8.32 31.06 5.70
C LYS A 16 9.81 30.84 5.44
N SER A 17 10.59 30.66 6.51
CA SER A 17 11.98 30.18 6.41
C SER A 17 12.03 28.84 5.66
N LEU A 18 13.10 28.58 4.91
CA LEU A 18 13.35 27.27 4.27
C LEU A 18 13.60 26.16 5.31
N THR A 19 13.93 26.55 6.54
CA THR A 19 14.07 25.67 7.71
C THR A 19 13.13 26.17 8.81
N PRO A 20 11.80 25.98 8.68
CA PRO A 20 10.85 26.43 9.70
C PRO A 20 10.95 25.55 10.97
N ASP A 21 10.26 25.94 12.02
CA ASP A 21 10.20 25.16 13.26
C ASP A 21 9.63 23.76 13.04
N THR A 22 9.99 22.81 13.90
CA THR A 22 9.62 21.38 13.77
C THR A 22 8.11 21.16 13.75
N VAL A 23 7.34 21.99 14.47
CA VAL A 23 5.87 21.90 14.51
C VAL A 23 5.26 22.34 13.19
N THR A 24 5.80 23.39 12.57
CA THR A 24 5.39 23.84 11.23
C THR A 24 5.78 22.83 10.15
N GLN A 25 6.98 22.26 10.20
CA GLN A 25 7.39 21.19 9.26
C GLN A 25 6.45 19.99 9.33
N ALA A 26 6.21 19.46 10.54
CA ALA A 26 5.34 18.31 10.75
C ALA A 26 3.89 18.58 10.28
N ARG A 27 3.38 19.79 10.50
CA ARG A 27 2.04 20.20 10.03
C ARG A 27 1.96 20.25 8.51
N ILE A 28 2.93 20.86 7.85
CA ILE A 28 2.94 20.98 6.37
C ILE A 28 3.08 19.59 5.74
N ARG A 29 3.94 18.72 6.28
CA ARG A 29 4.05 17.33 5.83
C ARG A 29 2.72 16.57 5.95
N ARG A 30 1.98 16.80 7.03
CA ARG A 30 0.63 16.22 7.20
C ARG A 30 -0.33 16.70 6.10
N PHE A 31 -0.34 17.99 5.77
CA PHE A 31 -1.18 18.52 4.68
C PHE A 31 -0.78 17.98 3.31
N ILE A 32 0.54 17.88 3.02
CA ILE A 32 1.06 17.25 1.81
C ILE A 32 0.52 15.82 1.69
N ASN A 33 0.67 14.99 2.73
CA ASN A 33 0.21 13.60 2.72
C ASN A 33 -1.32 13.47 2.60
N GLN A 34 -2.10 14.34 3.24
CA GLN A 34 -3.54 14.39 3.08
C GLN A 34 -3.96 14.70 1.63
N ARG A 35 -3.33 15.71 1.02
CA ARG A 35 -3.62 16.12 -0.36
C ARG A 35 -3.13 15.11 -1.39
N TYR A 36 -1.99 14.48 -1.12
CA TYR A 36 -1.47 13.37 -1.91
C TYR A 36 -2.42 12.16 -1.91
N ARG A 37 -2.95 11.76 -0.74
CA ARG A 37 -4.00 10.73 -0.65
C ARG A 37 -5.25 11.11 -1.44
N ARG A 38 -5.73 12.35 -1.30
CA ARG A 38 -6.93 12.83 -2.00
C ARG A 38 -6.75 12.89 -3.51
N LEU A 39 -5.59 13.33 -4.00
CA LEU A 39 -5.27 13.35 -5.43
C LEU A 39 -5.32 11.92 -5.98
N ARG A 40 -4.67 10.96 -5.31
CA ARG A 40 -4.66 9.55 -5.70
C ARG A 40 -6.06 8.92 -5.73
N SER A 41 -6.88 9.15 -4.70
CA SER A 41 -8.24 8.59 -4.61
C SER A 41 -9.24 9.13 -5.64
N LEU A 42 -8.84 10.12 -6.44
CA LEU A 42 -9.70 10.77 -7.42
C LEU A 42 -9.25 10.54 -8.87
N MET A 43 -8.01 10.09 -9.08
CA MET A 43 -7.42 9.91 -10.41
C MET A 43 -7.87 8.61 -11.12
N GLY A 44 -9.00 8.01 -10.75
CA GLY A 44 -9.41 6.70 -11.26
C GLY A 44 -8.68 5.59 -10.51
N ASN A 45 -9.34 5.07 -9.47
CA ASN A 45 -8.75 4.31 -8.37
C ASN A 45 -8.02 3.00 -8.72
N GLY A 46 -8.05 2.54 -9.96
CA GLY A 46 -7.33 1.33 -10.39
C GLY A 46 -5.93 1.66 -10.90
N GLN A 47 -5.83 2.35 -12.03
CA GLN A 47 -4.63 2.32 -12.87
C GLN A 47 -3.33 2.84 -12.23
N VAL A 48 -3.39 3.81 -11.32
CA VAL A 48 -2.19 4.39 -10.68
C VAL A 48 -1.69 3.52 -9.51
N ALA A 49 -2.55 2.66 -8.98
CA ALA A 49 -2.26 1.78 -7.85
C ALA A 49 -2.25 0.31 -8.24
N ASP A 50 -2.55 -0.04 -9.49
CA ASP A 50 -2.50 -1.41 -9.99
C ASP A 50 -1.06 -1.76 -10.36
N PHE A 51 -0.54 -2.78 -9.69
CA PHE A 51 0.79 -3.34 -9.92
C PHE A 51 0.64 -4.84 -10.21
N GLN A 52 1.68 -5.38 -10.83
CA GLN A 52 1.81 -6.80 -11.07
C GLN A 52 3.03 -7.32 -10.31
N THR A 53 2.89 -8.50 -9.71
CA THR A 53 4.01 -9.25 -9.14
C THR A 53 3.91 -10.71 -9.52
N THR A 54 4.99 -11.45 -9.36
CA THR A 54 5.05 -12.88 -9.61
C THR A 54 4.99 -13.63 -8.28
N LEU A 55 4.23 -14.72 -8.26
CA LEU A 55 4.16 -15.68 -7.17
C LEU A 55 4.55 -17.05 -7.70
N ASP A 56 5.62 -17.64 -7.18
CA ASP A 56 5.95 -19.03 -7.44
C ASP A 56 5.31 -19.92 -6.36
N SER A 57 4.45 -20.84 -6.77
CA SER A 57 3.94 -21.85 -5.84
C SER A 57 5.03 -22.83 -5.42
N VAL A 58 4.87 -23.41 -4.25
CA VAL A 58 5.70 -24.48 -3.72
C VAL A 58 4.83 -25.73 -3.60
N ALA A 59 5.41 -26.89 -3.93
CA ALA A 59 4.72 -28.17 -3.79
C ALA A 59 4.24 -28.36 -2.35
N SER A 60 3.00 -28.83 -2.19
CA SER A 60 2.34 -29.07 -0.89
C SER A 60 2.15 -27.82 -0.02
N GLN A 61 2.33 -26.61 -0.57
CA GLN A 61 2.05 -25.36 0.13
C GLN A 61 0.78 -24.71 -0.42
N GLN A 62 -0.27 -24.68 0.40
CA GLN A 62 -1.54 -24.06 0.03
C GLN A 62 -1.55 -22.55 0.26
N ARG A 63 -0.82 -22.07 1.27
CA ARG A 63 -0.96 -20.75 1.84
C ARG A 63 0.16 -19.81 1.39
N TYR A 64 -0.22 -18.63 0.92
CA TYR A 64 0.71 -17.62 0.45
C TYR A 64 0.37 -16.25 1.04
N ALA A 65 1.42 -15.51 1.37
CA ALA A 65 1.33 -14.18 1.92
C ALA A 65 1.87 -13.17 0.92
N PHE A 66 1.07 -12.14 0.65
CA PHE A 66 1.53 -10.98 -0.08
C PHE A 66 1.97 -9.89 0.88
N GLY A 67 3.04 -9.20 0.51
CA GLY A 67 3.65 -8.15 1.32
C GLY A 67 2.68 -7.01 1.68
N PRO A 68 3.07 -6.15 2.62
CA PRO A 68 2.22 -5.08 3.16
C PRO A 68 1.81 -3.99 2.18
N ALA A 69 2.43 -3.97 1.00
CA ALA A 69 2.01 -3.13 -0.09
C ALA A 69 0.65 -3.58 -0.66
N VAL A 70 0.28 -4.86 -0.60
CA VAL A 70 -0.92 -5.37 -1.26
C VAL A 70 -2.20 -4.98 -0.53
N SER A 71 -3.05 -4.16 -1.18
CA SER A 71 -4.35 -3.77 -0.66
C SER A 71 -5.47 -4.73 -1.06
N ARG A 72 -5.43 -5.22 -2.30
CA ARG A 72 -6.45 -6.11 -2.86
C ARG A 72 -5.84 -6.83 -4.05
N ILE A 73 -6.15 -8.11 -4.21
CA ILE A 73 -5.84 -8.85 -5.43
C ILE A 73 -7.01 -8.67 -6.39
N ASN A 74 -6.69 -8.29 -7.63
CA ASN A 74 -7.66 -8.09 -8.71
C ASN A 74 -7.83 -9.39 -9.50
N THR A 75 -6.72 -9.98 -9.92
CA THR A 75 -6.68 -11.21 -10.71
C THR A 75 -5.40 -11.98 -10.41
N VAL A 76 -5.47 -13.30 -10.48
CA VAL A 76 -4.29 -14.18 -10.50
C VAL A 76 -4.39 -15.03 -11.77
N TYR A 77 -3.29 -15.17 -12.51
CA TYR A 77 -3.26 -16.04 -13.69
C TYR A 77 -1.96 -16.82 -13.75
N GLU A 78 -2.06 -18.07 -14.18
CA GLU A 78 -0.89 -18.92 -14.45
C GLU A 78 -0.09 -18.34 -15.62
N THR A 79 1.21 -18.13 -15.45
CA THR A 79 2.04 -17.48 -16.48
C THR A 79 2.20 -18.33 -17.74
N THR A 80 2.31 -19.65 -17.59
CA THR A 80 2.58 -20.58 -18.69
C THR A 80 1.38 -20.75 -19.62
N ASN A 81 0.21 -21.07 -19.05
CA ASN A 81 -1.00 -21.35 -19.83
C ASN A 81 -1.94 -20.14 -19.96
N GLN A 82 -1.63 -19.03 -19.27
CA GLN A 82 -2.47 -17.81 -19.23
C GLN A 82 -3.89 -18.07 -18.74
N ILE A 83 -4.05 -19.04 -17.84
CA ILE A 83 -5.34 -19.40 -17.26
C ILE A 83 -5.58 -18.53 -16.01
N PRO A 84 -6.66 -17.73 -15.96
CA PRO A 84 -7.00 -16.98 -14.77
C PRO A 84 -7.57 -17.93 -13.70
N LEU A 85 -7.11 -17.76 -12.47
CA LEU A 85 -7.67 -18.45 -11.32
C LEU A 85 -8.99 -17.80 -10.92
N THR A 86 -9.95 -18.61 -10.52
CA THR A 86 -11.25 -18.13 -10.06
C THR A 86 -11.18 -17.74 -8.59
N GLU A 87 -11.63 -16.53 -8.25
CA GLU A 87 -11.79 -16.15 -6.84
C GLU A 87 -12.95 -16.93 -6.19
N ARG A 88 -12.71 -17.56 -5.04
CA ARG A 88 -13.75 -18.23 -4.23
C ARG A 88 -13.68 -17.81 -2.77
N SER A 89 -14.78 -18.00 -2.05
CA SER A 89 -14.85 -17.70 -0.61
C SER A 89 -14.21 -18.80 0.25
N LEU A 90 -13.81 -18.44 1.47
CA LEU A 90 -13.32 -19.39 2.46
C LEU A 90 -14.37 -20.44 2.85
N GLU A 91 -15.64 -20.06 2.82
CA GLU A 91 -16.77 -20.98 3.04
C GLU A 91 -16.86 -22.04 1.95
N TRP A 92 -16.69 -21.65 0.69
CA TRP A 92 -16.66 -22.59 -0.42
C TRP A 92 -15.54 -23.63 -0.24
N LEU A 93 -14.33 -23.18 0.14
CA LEU A 93 -13.21 -24.09 0.38
C LEU A 93 -13.51 -25.08 1.50
N ARG A 94 -14.09 -24.63 2.61
CA ARG A 94 -14.47 -25.51 3.74
C ARG A 94 -15.55 -26.53 3.38
N ASN A 95 -16.39 -26.24 2.39
CA ASN A 95 -17.40 -27.17 1.91
C ASN A 95 -16.83 -28.21 0.93
N VAL A 96 -15.81 -27.83 0.14
CA VAL A 96 -15.19 -28.70 -0.87
C VAL A 96 -14.08 -29.57 -0.27
N ASP A 97 -13.15 -28.96 0.47
CA ASP A 97 -12.08 -29.67 1.20
C ASP A 97 -11.97 -29.11 2.63
N PRO A 98 -12.77 -29.66 3.58
CA PRO A 98 -12.79 -29.17 4.96
C PRO A 98 -11.45 -29.31 5.68
N ASN A 99 -10.60 -30.24 5.24
CA ASN A 99 -9.30 -30.49 5.86
C ASN A 99 -8.14 -29.83 5.13
N ALA A 100 -8.36 -29.26 3.93
CA ALA A 100 -7.35 -28.54 3.14
C ALA A 100 -6.05 -29.33 2.87
N ILE A 101 -6.12 -30.66 2.87
CA ILE A 101 -4.97 -31.59 2.82
C ILE A 101 -5.14 -32.64 1.71
N ASN A 102 -6.33 -32.78 1.12
CA ASN A 102 -6.66 -34.02 0.41
C ASN A 102 -6.52 -33.95 -1.11
N GLU A 103 -6.25 -32.78 -1.68
CA GLU A 103 -6.20 -32.61 -3.13
C GLU A 103 -4.96 -31.83 -3.55
N ASP A 104 -4.00 -32.56 -4.12
CA ASP A 104 -2.85 -32.01 -4.81
C ASP A 104 -3.14 -31.90 -6.31
N GLY A 105 -2.77 -30.79 -6.94
CA GLY A 105 -3.00 -30.56 -8.35
C GLY A 105 -2.44 -29.24 -8.86
N THR A 106 -2.93 -28.78 -10.01
CA THR A 106 -2.70 -27.43 -10.51
C THR A 106 -3.77 -26.52 -9.93
N PRO A 107 -3.42 -25.47 -9.16
CA PRO A 107 -4.40 -24.53 -8.64
C PRO A 107 -5.23 -23.86 -9.74
N GLU A 108 -6.55 -23.93 -9.59
CA GLU A 108 -7.54 -23.28 -10.46
C GLU A 108 -8.28 -22.15 -9.72
N VAL A 109 -8.16 -22.13 -8.39
CA VAL A 109 -8.89 -21.23 -7.51
C VAL A 109 -7.92 -20.54 -6.56
N PHE A 110 -8.17 -19.26 -6.29
CA PHE A 110 -7.57 -18.56 -5.17
C PHE A 110 -8.66 -18.09 -4.20
N VAL A 111 -8.37 -18.18 -2.91
CA VAL A 111 -9.29 -17.83 -1.82
C VAL A 111 -8.65 -16.77 -0.94
N PRO A 112 -9.17 -15.53 -0.93
CA PRO A 112 -8.67 -14.50 -0.03
C PRO A 112 -9.08 -14.80 1.42
N VAL A 113 -8.10 -14.88 2.31
CA VAL A 113 -8.32 -15.06 3.76
C VAL A 113 -8.41 -13.72 4.47
N GLY A 114 -7.73 -12.70 3.93
CA GLY A 114 -7.68 -11.35 4.48
C GLY A 114 -6.32 -11.01 5.10
N TYR A 115 -6.32 -9.99 5.95
CA TYR A 115 -5.08 -9.46 6.53
C TYR A 115 -4.64 -10.20 7.79
N GLN A 116 -3.35 -10.51 7.85
CA GLN A 116 -2.69 -11.09 9.03
C GLN A 116 -1.44 -10.30 9.40
N PRO A 117 -0.99 -10.33 10.67
CA PRO A 117 0.18 -9.57 11.11
C PRO A 117 1.51 -10.16 10.59
N VAL A 118 1.52 -11.45 10.23
CA VAL A 118 2.69 -12.21 9.79
C VAL A 118 2.37 -12.92 8.48
N ALA A 119 3.40 -13.13 7.66
CA ALA A 119 3.32 -13.87 6.40
C ALA A 119 3.05 -15.35 6.66
N THR A 120 3.86 -15.94 7.54
CA THR A 120 3.78 -17.35 7.92
C THR A 120 3.62 -17.44 9.43
N GLN A 121 2.81 -18.40 9.89
CA GLN A 121 2.68 -18.71 11.32
C GLN A 121 3.82 -19.64 11.73
N PRO A 122 4.20 -19.68 13.02
CA PRO A 122 5.22 -20.61 13.48
C PRO A 122 4.93 -22.05 13.02
N ALA A 123 5.94 -22.74 12.49
CA ALA A 123 5.77 -24.12 12.02
C ALA A 123 5.59 -25.09 13.20
N ASP A 124 6.20 -24.76 14.32
CA ASP A 124 6.15 -25.46 15.59
C ASP A 124 6.11 -24.49 16.77
N ALA A 125 5.88 -25.07 17.95
CA ALA A 125 5.86 -24.38 19.23
C ALA A 125 7.29 -23.89 19.56
N SER A 126 7.55 -22.60 19.32
CA SER A 126 8.91 -22.07 19.30
C SER A 126 9.06 -20.69 19.95
N GLU A 127 10.31 -20.33 20.27
CA GLU A 127 10.67 -19.01 20.77
C GLU A 127 10.68 -17.99 19.63
N LEU A 128 10.29 -16.74 19.92
CA LEU A 128 10.25 -15.66 18.94
C LEU A 128 11.36 -14.64 19.16
N PHE A 129 11.94 -14.17 18.05
CA PHE A 129 13.01 -13.17 18.03
C PHE A 129 12.64 -11.98 17.16
N VAL A 130 13.05 -10.78 17.56
CA VAL A 130 12.89 -9.56 16.77
C VAL A 130 14.24 -8.94 16.45
N LYS A 131 14.40 -8.41 15.23
CA LYS A 131 15.63 -7.75 14.77
C LYS A 131 15.29 -6.57 13.86
N SER A 132 16.13 -5.53 13.81
CA SER A 132 16.02 -4.46 12.82
C SER A 132 17.25 -4.39 11.91
N THR A 133 17.08 -3.81 10.72
CA THR A 133 18.19 -3.39 9.85
C THR A 133 18.75 -2.00 10.20
N SER A 134 18.17 -1.29 11.19
CA SER A 134 18.65 0.02 11.64
C SER A 134 19.04 -0.01 13.12
N ALA A 135 20.21 0.54 13.44
CA ALA A 135 20.67 0.70 14.82
C ALA A 135 19.82 1.70 15.64
N SER A 136 19.08 2.59 14.96
CA SER A 136 18.22 3.58 15.61
C SER A 136 16.92 3.00 16.17
N ASP A 137 16.55 1.79 15.75
CA ASP A 137 15.34 1.11 16.20
C ASP A 137 15.55 0.49 17.59
N THR A 138 15.40 1.33 18.62
CA THR A 138 15.60 1.00 20.04
C THR A 138 14.29 1.02 20.84
N GLY A 139 13.16 1.13 20.15
CA GLY A 139 11.82 1.11 20.75
C GLY A 139 11.41 -0.26 21.31
N THR A 140 10.21 -0.34 21.87
CA THR A 140 9.64 -1.61 22.35
C THR A 140 8.87 -2.29 21.22
N CYS A 141 9.18 -3.57 20.99
CA CYS A 141 8.40 -4.46 20.15
C CYS A 141 7.37 -5.20 21.00
N TYR A 142 6.16 -5.36 20.47
CA TYR A 142 5.05 -6.08 21.07
C TYR A 142 4.56 -7.18 20.12
N VAL A 143 4.33 -8.36 20.68
CA VAL A 143 3.73 -9.49 19.95
C VAL A 143 2.63 -10.08 20.81
N GLU A 144 1.45 -10.28 20.22
CA GLU A 144 0.41 -11.11 20.83
C GLU A 144 0.43 -12.48 20.17
N VAL A 145 0.49 -13.52 21.00
CA VAL A 145 0.54 -14.90 20.56
C VAL A 145 -0.55 -15.74 21.22
N VAL A 146 -0.92 -16.82 20.57
CA VAL A 146 -1.65 -17.94 21.16
C VAL A 146 -0.64 -19.05 21.40
N ARG A 147 -0.56 -19.50 22.65
CA ARG A 147 0.32 -20.59 23.07
C ARG A 147 -0.38 -21.93 22.94
N THR A 148 0.39 -23.01 23.05
CA THR A 148 -0.14 -24.37 23.18
C THR A 148 -1.24 -24.44 24.25
N GLY A 149 -2.37 -25.06 23.87
CA GLY A 149 -3.60 -25.06 24.69
C GLY A 149 -4.49 -23.83 24.49
N GLN A 150 -4.28 -23.05 23.42
CA GLN A 150 -5.12 -21.92 23.01
C GLN A 150 -5.14 -20.75 24.01
N MET A 151 -4.05 -20.55 24.74
CA MET A 151 -3.95 -19.48 25.74
C MET A 151 -3.32 -18.22 25.14
N PRO A 152 -4.03 -17.08 25.08
CA PRO A 152 -3.47 -15.84 24.56
C PRO A 152 -2.44 -15.26 25.54
N ARG A 153 -1.36 -14.69 25.01
CA ARG A 153 -0.34 -13.99 25.80
C ARG A 153 0.29 -12.85 25.01
N THR A 154 0.60 -11.77 25.73
CA THR A 154 1.37 -10.65 25.17
C THR A 154 2.83 -10.77 25.59
N LEU A 155 3.70 -10.61 24.61
CA LEU A 155 5.15 -10.54 24.73
C LEU A 155 5.60 -9.13 24.37
N SER A 156 6.64 -8.66 25.04
CA SER A 156 7.24 -7.37 24.72
C SER A 156 8.73 -7.37 25.05
N VAL A 157 9.52 -6.75 24.19
CA VAL A 157 10.95 -6.58 24.42
C VAL A 157 11.44 -5.25 23.87
N THR A 158 12.38 -4.62 24.56
CA THR A 158 13.10 -3.46 24.04
C THR A 158 14.11 -3.95 23.00
N MET A 159 13.99 -3.44 21.78
CA MET A 159 14.90 -3.80 20.70
C MET A 159 16.25 -3.12 20.89
N THR A 160 17.31 -3.73 20.36
CA THR A 160 18.68 -3.19 20.41
C THR A 160 19.20 -2.89 18.99
N GLY A 161 18.31 -2.50 18.07
CA GLY A 161 18.64 -2.23 16.68
C GLY A 161 19.03 -3.48 15.89
N LEU A 162 20.32 -3.59 15.53
CA LEU A 162 20.83 -4.60 14.60
C LEU A 162 20.92 -6.02 15.17
N THR A 163 20.92 -6.15 16.49
CA THR A 163 21.04 -7.46 17.16
C THR A 163 19.65 -8.03 17.41
N ALA A 164 19.47 -9.31 17.09
CA ALA A 164 18.23 -10.01 17.40
C ALA A 164 18.05 -10.14 18.92
N VAL A 165 16.83 -9.87 19.38
CA VAL A 165 16.45 -9.96 20.79
C VAL A 165 15.29 -10.93 20.93
N SER A 166 15.38 -11.83 21.90
CA SER A 166 14.28 -12.72 22.27
C SER A 166 13.09 -11.95 22.83
N LEU A 167 11.89 -12.28 22.36
CA LEU A 167 10.63 -11.76 22.90
C LEU A 167 10.20 -12.45 24.21
N GLY A 168 10.91 -13.48 24.62
CA GLY A 168 10.74 -14.16 25.89
C GLY A 168 11.30 -15.57 25.89
N ALA A 169 12.55 -15.75 26.31
CA ALA A 169 13.24 -17.06 26.35
C ALA A 169 12.55 -18.14 27.22
N ALA A 170 11.63 -17.74 28.10
CA ALA A 170 10.81 -18.66 28.87
C ALA A 170 9.53 -19.12 28.15
N ILE A 171 9.25 -18.59 26.96
CA ILE A 171 8.09 -18.92 26.14
C ILE A 171 8.59 -19.52 24.84
N THR A 172 8.59 -20.84 24.80
CA THR A 172 9.00 -21.65 23.64
C THR A 172 7.82 -22.43 23.09
N ASP A 173 6.59 -21.92 23.26
CA ASP A 173 5.36 -22.62 22.93
C ASP A 173 4.34 -21.72 22.23
N ALA A 174 4.80 -20.74 21.46
CA ALA A 174 3.95 -19.91 20.64
C ALA A 174 3.56 -20.66 19.35
N GLU A 175 2.26 -20.85 19.13
CA GLU A 175 1.72 -21.57 17.95
C GLU A 175 1.14 -20.61 16.91
N GLN A 176 0.67 -19.43 17.33
CA GLN A 176 0.07 -18.46 16.44
C GLN A 176 0.39 -17.03 16.87
N VAL A 177 0.83 -16.20 15.93
CA VAL A 177 0.97 -14.76 16.10
C VAL A 177 -0.29 -14.05 15.62
N THR A 178 -0.92 -13.30 16.53
CA THR A 178 -2.18 -12.56 16.30
C THR A 178 -1.96 -11.06 16.15
N LYS A 179 -0.88 -10.50 16.73
CA LYS A 179 -0.43 -9.13 16.48
C LYS A 179 1.10 -9.02 16.53
N PHE A 180 1.64 -8.11 15.73
CA PHE A 180 3.05 -7.73 15.71
C PHE A 180 3.18 -6.23 15.43
N PHE A 181 3.69 -5.46 16.39
CA PHE A 181 3.78 -4.01 16.29
C PHE A 181 4.88 -3.42 17.18
N VAL A 182 5.26 -2.17 16.94
CA VAL A 182 6.32 -1.45 17.65
C VAL A 182 5.84 -0.10 18.19
N SER A 183 6.51 0.40 19.23
CA SER A 183 6.13 1.63 19.93
C SER A 183 6.34 2.93 19.15
N ALA A 184 7.12 2.90 18.06
CA ALA A 184 7.43 4.04 17.21
C ALA A 184 7.60 3.59 15.76
N ALA A 185 7.42 4.50 14.80
CA ALA A 185 7.62 4.19 13.39
C ALA A 185 9.05 3.67 13.14
N ALA A 186 9.15 2.54 12.46
CA ALA A 186 10.42 1.88 12.20
C ALA A 186 11.34 2.77 11.34
N VAL A 187 12.60 2.90 11.72
CA VAL A 187 13.63 3.56 10.91
C VAL A 187 14.25 2.58 9.92
N GLY A 188 14.38 1.31 10.31
CA GLY A 188 14.78 0.18 9.48
C GLY A 188 13.62 -0.77 9.18
N ARG A 189 13.93 -1.90 8.54
CA ARG A 189 13.00 -3.03 8.40
C ARG A 189 13.12 -3.88 9.67
N ILE A 190 12.02 -4.02 10.39
CA ILE A 190 11.98 -4.82 11.63
C ILE A 190 11.37 -6.18 11.29
N THR A 191 12.08 -7.28 11.55
CA THR A 191 11.66 -8.64 11.23
C THR A 191 11.38 -9.45 12.50
N LEU A 192 10.40 -10.34 12.41
CA LEU A 192 10.05 -11.34 13.41
C LEU A 192 10.50 -12.71 12.92
N HIS A 193 11.22 -13.45 13.76
CA HIS A 193 11.75 -14.78 13.45
C HIS A 193 11.30 -15.80 14.49
N GLU A 194 11.17 -17.06 14.07
CA GLU A 194 11.07 -18.22 14.95
C GLU A 194 12.46 -18.86 15.20
N ASP A 195 12.58 -19.64 16.28
CA ASP A 195 13.73 -20.44 16.73
C ASP A 195 15.02 -19.69 17.10
N SER A 196 15.40 -18.69 16.31
CA SER A 196 16.59 -17.89 16.54
C SER A 196 16.52 -16.56 15.80
N GLY A 197 17.44 -15.64 16.11
CA GLY A 197 17.62 -14.39 15.37
C GLY A 197 18.01 -14.53 13.89
N ALA A 198 18.22 -15.76 13.40
CA ALA A 198 18.48 -16.11 12.01
C ALA A 198 17.58 -17.25 11.50
N GLY A 199 16.53 -17.62 12.25
CA GLY A 199 15.56 -18.64 11.86
C GLY A 199 14.56 -18.11 10.82
N THR A 200 13.47 -18.84 10.61
CA THR A 200 12.44 -18.49 9.61
C THR A 200 11.86 -17.12 9.92
N GLU A 201 11.85 -16.22 8.93
CA GLU A 201 11.15 -14.94 9.04
C GLU A 201 9.63 -15.18 8.96
N LEU A 202 8.93 -14.88 10.05
CA LEU A 202 7.47 -14.96 10.10
C LEU A 202 6.83 -13.72 9.47
N GLY A 203 7.44 -12.55 9.63
CA GLY A 203 6.94 -11.30 9.06
C GLY A 203 7.84 -10.10 9.33
N ALA A 204 7.49 -8.96 8.74
CA ALA A 204 8.27 -7.73 8.80
C ALA A 204 7.38 -6.48 8.87
N ILE A 205 7.88 -5.48 9.58
CA ILE A 205 7.37 -4.11 9.61
C ILE A 205 8.26 -3.27 8.67
N PRO A 206 7.70 -2.68 7.59
CA PRO A 206 8.43 -1.78 6.72
C PRO A 206 8.88 -0.50 7.42
N ILE A 207 9.86 0.16 6.82
CA ILE A 207 10.32 1.50 7.23
C ILE A 207 9.13 2.46 7.24
N GLY A 208 9.06 3.32 8.27
CA GLY A 208 8.01 4.32 8.46
C GLY A 208 6.70 3.78 9.02
N GLN A 209 6.59 2.47 9.27
CA GLN A 209 5.38 1.84 9.80
C GLN A 209 5.57 1.37 11.25
N VAL A 210 4.46 1.18 11.94
CA VAL A 210 4.42 0.65 13.33
C VAL A 210 3.98 -0.81 13.39
N ALA A 211 3.45 -1.37 12.30
CA ALA A 211 2.99 -2.75 12.21
C ALA A 211 3.03 -3.22 10.75
N GLY A 212 3.33 -4.49 10.55
CA GLY A 212 3.20 -5.17 9.26
C GLY A 212 1.80 -5.75 9.09
N LYS A 213 1.34 -5.84 7.84
CA LYS A 213 0.10 -6.53 7.48
C LYS A 213 0.36 -7.30 6.20
N TYR A 214 -0.10 -8.54 6.13
CA TYR A 214 0.07 -9.40 4.96
C TYR A 214 -1.30 -9.79 4.45
N PHE A 215 -1.52 -9.67 3.16
CA PHE A 215 -2.75 -10.18 2.54
C PHE A 215 -2.55 -11.66 2.23
N ILE A 216 -3.32 -12.53 2.89
CA ILE A 216 -3.16 -13.98 2.77
C ILE A 216 -4.14 -14.54 1.75
N VAL A 217 -3.64 -15.43 0.89
CA VAL A 217 -4.46 -16.25 0.01
C VAL A 217 -4.18 -17.73 0.23
N LEU A 218 -5.18 -18.55 -0.11
CA LEU A 218 -5.03 -19.98 -0.28
C LEU A 218 -5.20 -20.31 -1.76
N LEU A 219 -4.36 -21.19 -2.28
CA LEU A 219 -4.50 -21.79 -3.61
C LEU A 219 -5.24 -23.12 -3.49
N TRP A 220 -6.12 -23.43 -4.44
CA TRP A 220 -6.79 -24.74 -4.48
C TRP A 220 -6.93 -25.24 -5.93
N PRO A 221 -6.68 -26.55 -6.21
CA PRO A 221 -6.07 -27.56 -5.32
C PRO A 221 -4.70 -27.15 -4.79
N THR A 222 -4.17 -27.85 -3.79
CA THR A 222 -2.83 -27.58 -3.28
C THR A 222 -1.81 -27.84 -4.39
N PRO A 223 -0.87 -26.93 -4.67
CA PRO A 223 0.09 -27.10 -5.75
C PRO A 223 0.87 -28.43 -5.61
N ALA A 224 0.82 -29.29 -6.62
CA ALA A 224 1.62 -30.52 -6.67
C ALA A 224 3.08 -30.26 -7.11
N SER A 225 3.34 -29.10 -7.72
CA SER A 225 4.64 -28.68 -8.23
C SER A 225 4.77 -27.16 -8.17
N VAL A 226 5.97 -26.66 -8.51
CA VAL A 226 6.24 -25.22 -8.63
C VAL A 226 5.61 -24.71 -9.93
N ILE A 227 4.72 -23.72 -9.80
CA ILE A 227 4.02 -23.05 -10.90
C ILE A 227 4.12 -21.54 -10.65
N THR A 228 4.47 -20.78 -11.69
CA THR A 228 4.55 -19.32 -11.61
C THR A 228 3.20 -18.70 -11.96
N TYR A 229 2.74 -17.82 -11.08
CA TYR A 229 1.54 -17.01 -11.25
C TYR A 229 1.90 -15.54 -11.36
N ASN A 230 1.19 -14.83 -12.22
CA ASN A 230 1.13 -13.39 -12.20
C ASN A 230 -0.06 -12.94 -11.35
N VAL A 231 0.21 -12.00 -10.45
CA VAL A 231 -0.77 -11.47 -9.52
C VAL A 231 -0.91 -9.99 -9.81
N ASP A 232 -2.08 -9.63 -10.30
CA ASP A 232 -2.48 -8.24 -10.46
C ASP A 232 -3.13 -7.79 -9.16
N PHE A 233 -2.61 -6.73 -8.55
CA PHE A 233 -3.09 -6.24 -7.27
C PHE A 233 -3.08 -4.73 -7.22
N THR A 234 -3.99 -4.18 -6.42
CA THR A 234 -3.97 -2.78 -6.06
C THR A 234 -3.09 -2.61 -4.82
N THR A 235 -2.09 -1.73 -4.90
CA THR A 235 -1.18 -1.43 -3.79
C THR A 235 -1.73 -0.33 -2.88
N GLN A 236 -1.50 -0.44 -1.58
CA GLN A 236 -1.55 0.70 -0.68
C GLN A 236 -0.29 1.53 -0.91
N ILE A 237 -0.45 2.71 -1.52
CA ILE A 237 0.69 3.60 -1.71
C ILE A 237 0.96 4.33 -0.38
N PRO A 238 2.18 4.21 0.18
CA PRO A 238 2.51 4.82 1.47
C PRO A 238 2.46 6.35 1.41
N ASP A 239 2.54 6.95 2.59
CA ASP A 239 2.78 8.40 2.72
C ASP A 239 4.23 8.74 2.40
N LEU A 240 4.48 10.01 2.07
CA LEU A 240 5.82 10.55 1.93
C LEU A 240 6.38 10.79 3.34
N ALA A 241 7.43 10.06 3.71
CA ALA A 241 8.04 10.06 5.03
C ALA A 241 9.46 10.62 5.01
N GLN A 242 10.28 10.22 4.03
CA GLN A 242 11.66 10.66 3.86
C GLN A 242 11.78 11.84 2.89
N ALA A 243 12.81 12.66 3.08
CA ALA A 243 13.05 13.88 2.29
C ALA A 243 13.20 13.61 0.79
N ASN A 244 13.74 12.44 0.43
CA ASN A 244 13.95 11.95 -0.93
C ASN A 244 12.77 11.16 -1.50
N ASP A 245 11.68 10.96 -0.74
CA ASP A 245 10.50 10.27 -1.25
C ASP A 245 9.90 11.06 -2.40
N THR A 246 9.50 10.36 -3.46
CA THR A 246 8.87 10.96 -4.63
C THR A 246 7.40 10.51 -4.69
N PRO A 247 6.44 11.44 -4.88
CA PRO A 247 5.05 11.06 -5.10
C PRO A 247 4.89 10.12 -6.29
N LEU A 248 4.13 9.03 -6.12
CA LEU A 248 3.66 8.19 -7.23
C LEU A 248 2.49 8.85 -7.98
N VAL A 249 2.73 10.03 -8.53
CA VAL A 249 1.90 10.69 -9.53
C VAL A 249 2.83 11.24 -10.62
N PRO A 250 2.35 11.49 -11.85
CA PRO A 250 3.19 12.13 -12.86
C PRO A 250 3.77 13.45 -12.37
N GLU A 251 5.05 13.70 -12.69
CA GLU A 251 5.80 14.85 -12.17
C GLU A 251 5.12 16.19 -12.44
N GLU A 252 4.48 16.31 -13.60
CA GLU A 252 3.70 17.47 -13.99
C GLU A 252 2.54 17.81 -13.05
N PHE A 253 2.11 16.90 -12.17
CA PHE A 253 1.06 17.14 -11.17
C PHE A 253 1.59 17.31 -9.74
N HIS A 254 2.92 17.33 -9.52
CA HIS A 254 3.48 17.50 -8.17
C HIS A 254 3.12 18.88 -7.58
N TYR A 255 3.05 19.92 -8.42
CA TYR A 255 2.63 21.26 -8.00
C TYR A 255 1.20 21.29 -7.44
N VAL A 256 0.33 20.34 -7.83
CA VAL A 256 -1.04 20.24 -7.35
C VAL A 256 -1.03 19.89 -5.87
N ILE A 257 -0.17 18.96 -5.46
CA ILE A 257 0.02 18.60 -4.05
C ILE A 257 0.46 19.84 -3.24
N ALA A 258 1.42 20.62 -3.77
CA ALA A 258 1.86 21.86 -3.15
C ALA A 258 0.75 22.93 -3.07
N ALA A 259 -0.07 23.08 -4.11
CA ALA A 259 -1.22 23.99 -4.11
C ALA A 259 -2.25 23.61 -3.03
N GLY A 260 -2.59 22.33 -2.93
CA GLY A 260 -3.51 21.83 -1.91
C GLY A 260 -2.99 22.04 -0.48
N ALA A 261 -1.72 21.74 -0.22
CA ALA A 261 -1.13 21.92 1.10
C ALA A 261 -1.03 23.40 1.51
N ARG A 262 -0.77 24.30 0.55
CA ARG A 262 -0.84 25.76 0.77
C ARG A 262 -2.25 26.21 1.13
N MET A 263 -3.26 25.69 0.44
CA MET A 263 -4.67 26.00 0.71
C MET A 263 -5.04 25.67 2.17
N ASP A 264 -4.63 24.50 2.66
CA ASP A 264 -4.87 24.07 4.05
C ASP A 264 -4.15 24.96 5.08
N GLU A 265 -2.92 25.42 4.78
CA GLU A 265 -2.21 26.35 5.66
C GLU A 265 -2.81 27.77 5.64
N TYR A 266 -3.33 28.24 4.49
CA TYR A 266 -4.04 29.52 4.42
C TYR A 266 -5.37 29.49 5.15
N GLU A 267 -6.11 28.38 5.08
CA GLU A 267 -7.33 28.18 5.88
C GLU A 267 -7.02 28.27 7.38
N LYS A 268 -5.91 27.67 7.83
CA LYS A 268 -5.46 27.76 9.22
C LYS A 268 -4.98 29.16 9.63
N GLY A 269 -4.62 30.01 8.67
CA GLY A 269 -4.18 31.39 8.90
C GLY A 269 -5.26 32.45 8.64
N ASP A 270 -6.49 32.04 8.34
CA ASP A 270 -7.61 32.90 7.94
C ASP A 270 -7.30 33.84 6.75
N ASP A 271 -6.38 33.44 5.85
CA ASP A 271 -6.00 34.21 4.66
C ASP A 271 -6.87 33.81 3.45
N GLU A 272 -8.11 34.28 3.46
CA GLU A 272 -9.15 33.94 2.47
C GLU A 272 -8.72 34.27 1.02
N ALA A 273 -8.05 35.40 0.83
CA ALA A 273 -7.66 35.87 -0.50
C ALA A 273 -6.62 34.96 -1.14
N ARG A 274 -5.61 34.52 -0.38
CA ARG A 274 -4.60 33.58 -0.89
C ARG A 274 -5.13 32.15 -0.96
N ARG A 275 -6.05 31.78 -0.06
CA ARG A 275 -6.75 30.49 -0.11
C ARG A 275 -7.48 30.31 -1.43
N ALA A 276 -8.26 31.29 -1.86
CA ALA A 276 -9.02 31.23 -3.12
C ALA A 276 -8.13 31.03 -4.36
N LEU A 277 -6.93 31.63 -4.38
CA LEU A 277 -5.96 31.42 -5.45
C LEU A 277 -5.39 30.00 -5.43
N ALA A 278 -5.03 29.48 -4.26
CA ALA A 278 -4.51 28.12 -4.10
C ALA A 278 -5.58 27.06 -4.44
N GLU A 279 -6.84 27.33 -4.11
CA GLU A 279 -7.98 26.48 -4.48
C GLU A 279 -8.17 26.41 -6.00
N ARG A 280 -8.09 27.54 -6.70
CA ARG A 280 -8.17 27.56 -8.17
C ARG A 280 -7.04 26.76 -8.83
N ASP A 281 -5.81 26.90 -8.32
CA ASP A 281 -4.65 26.13 -8.79
C ASP A 281 -4.87 24.63 -8.55
N TRP A 282 -5.37 24.26 -7.37
CA TRP A 282 -5.71 22.88 -7.00
C TRP A 282 -6.78 22.31 -7.93
N GLU A 283 -7.90 23.01 -8.14
CA GLU A 283 -8.98 22.54 -9.00
C GLU A 283 -8.54 22.39 -10.46
N THR A 284 -7.78 23.36 -10.97
CA THR A 284 -7.27 23.32 -12.35
C THR A 284 -6.33 22.14 -12.55
N GLY A 285 -5.37 21.98 -11.62
CA GLY A 285 -4.43 20.86 -11.66
C GLY A 285 -5.12 19.52 -11.48
N TRP A 286 -6.12 19.45 -10.61
CA TRP A 286 -6.95 18.27 -10.41
C TRP A 286 -7.72 17.87 -11.67
N ARG A 287 -8.38 18.81 -12.36
CA ARG A 287 -9.09 18.52 -13.61
C ARG A 287 -8.14 17.99 -14.68
N LYS A 288 -6.93 18.57 -14.77
CA LYS A 288 -5.88 18.10 -15.69
C LYS A 288 -5.39 16.70 -15.33
N ALA A 289 -5.12 16.44 -14.05
CA ALA A 289 -4.69 15.12 -13.58
C ALA A 289 -5.75 14.04 -13.84
N ARG A 290 -7.03 14.37 -13.60
CA ARG A 290 -8.15 13.48 -13.93
C ARG A 290 -8.25 13.22 -15.43
N ALA A 291 -8.17 14.26 -16.25
CA ALA A 291 -8.20 14.14 -17.70
C ALA A 291 -7.02 13.28 -18.22
N TYR A 292 -5.83 13.45 -17.64
CA TYR A 292 -4.64 12.67 -17.97
C TYR A 292 -4.86 11.17 -17.79
N VAL A 293 -5.47 10.75 -16.67
CA VAL A 293 -5.73 9.32 -16.42
C VAL A 293 -6.92 8.82 -17.22
N GLN A 294 -7.99 9.61 -17.34
CA GLN A 294 -9.20 9.16 -18.04
C GLN A 294 -9.05 9.10 -19.57
N PHE A 295 -8.13 9.88 -20.14
CA PHE A 295 -7.96 10.03 -21.58
C PHE A 295 -6.51 9.71 -21.96
N PRO A 296 -6.14 8.43 -22.03
CA PRO A 296 -4.81 8.05 -22.48
C PRO A 296 -4.56 8.59 -23.89
N PRO A 297 -3.31 8.91 -24.28
CA PRO A 297 -3.00 9.46 -25.60
C PRO A 297 -3.47 8.58 -26.78
N SER A 298 -3.67 7.29 -26.54
CA SER A 298 -4.21 6.33 -27.51
C SER A 298 -5.71 6.47 -27.72
N GLN A 299 -6.46 6.98 -26.75
CA GLN A 299 -7.90 7.21 -26.86
C GLN A 299 -8.14 8.48 -27.69
N ARG A 300 -8.26 8.28 -29.01
CA ARG A 300 -8.73 9.33 -29.90
C ARG A 300 -10.23 9.52 -29.66
N TRP A 301 -10.59 10.68 -29.14
CA TRP A 301 -11.97 11.13 -29.13
C TRP A 301 -12.39 11.39 -30.58
N ILE A 302 -13.03 10.39 -31.18
CA ILE A 302 -13.87 10.62 -32.34
C ILE A 302 -15.17 11.16 -31.75
N PRO A 303 -15.55 12.43 -31.98
CA PRO A 303 -16.82 12.94 -31.52
C PRO A 303 -17.94 12.10 -32.15
N GLN A 304 -18.42 11.09 -31.42
CA GLN A 304 -19.60 10.32 -31.80
C GLN A 304 -20.81 11.20 -31.52
N GLY A 305 -21.37 11.81 -32.57
CA GLY A 305 -22.67 12.45 -32.49
C GLY A 305 -22.69 13.97 -32.45
N ALA A 306 -21.64 14.68 -32.90
CA ALA A 306 -21.91 15.95 -33.56
C ALA A 306 -22.68 15.59 -34.83
N SER A 307 -24.02 15.67 -34.78
CA SER A 307 -24.82 15.76 -36.01
C SER A 307 -24.11 16.75 -36.90
N ILE A 308 -23.92 16.44 -38.19
CA ILE A 308 -23.50 17.41 -39.19
C ILE A 308 -24.60 18.48 -39.24
N GLY A 309 -24.55 19.43 -38.31
CA GLY A 309 -25.40 20.59 -38.25
C GLY A 309 -24.84 21.57 -39.25
N PHE A 310 -25.72 22.23 -39.99
CA PHE A 310 -25.28 23.41 -40.71
C PHE A 310 -25.10 24.53 -39.69
N SER A 311 -23.90 25.10 -39.63
CA SER A 311 -23.70 26.34 -38.89
C SER A 311 -24.60 27.41 -39.50
N ASN A 312 -25.50 27.96 -38.70
CA ASN A 312 -26.31 29.12 -39.01
C ASN A 312 -25.48 30.41 -39.15
N LEU A 313 -24.17 30.35 -38.88
CA LEU A 313 -23.20 31.44 -39.06
C LEU A 313 -22.43 31.34 -40.38
N GLY A 314 -22.69 30.32 -41.21
CA GLY A 314 -22.08 30.13 -42.53
C GLY A 314 -20.89 29.15 -42.53
N GLY A 315 -20.47 28.72 -43.72
CA GLY A 315 -19.53 27.60 -43.93
C GLY A 315 -18.10 27.75 -43.39
N TRP A 316 -17.80 28.90 -42.77
CA TRP A 316 -16.52 29.17 -42.11
C TRP A 316 -16.55 28.95 -40.59
N TYR A 317 -17.73 28.65 -40.02
CA TYR A 317 -17.88 28.42 -38.58
C TYR A 317 -18.23 26.95 -38.32
N PRO A 318 -17.46 26.24 -37.48
CA PRO A 318 -17.79 24.86 -37.11
C PRO A 318 -19.14 24.82 -36.38
N ALA A 319 -19.95 23.81 -36.68
CA ALA A 319 -21.30 23.65 -36.14
C ALA A 319 -21.35 23.07 -34.72
N ASP A 320 -20.35 23.41 -33.91
CA ASP A 320 -20.23 22.88 -32.55
C ASP A 320 -21.07 23.70 -31.58
N VAL A 321 -22.03 23.04 -30.93
CA VAL A 321 -22.72 23.57 -29.76
C VAL A 321 -21.85 23.23 -28.55
N TRP A 322 -21.23 24.24 -27.94
CA TRP A 322 -20.68 24.10 -26.60
C TRP A 322 -21.85 24.02 -25.61
N LEU A 323 -22.21 22.81 -25.20
CA LEU A 323 -23.09 22.63 -24.05
C LEU A 323 -22.27 22.83 -22.76
N PRO A 324 -22.69 23.72 -21.84
CA PRO A 324 -22.01 23.95 -20.57
C PRO A 324 -22.11 22.76 -19.59
#